data_AF-A0AA35Q7V2-F1
#
_entry.id   AF-A0AA35Q7V2-F1
#
_cell.length_a   1.000
_cell.length_b   1.000
_cell.length_c   1.000
_cell.angle_alpha   90.00
_cell.angle_beta   90.00
_cell.angle_gamma   90.00
#
_symmetry.space_group_name_H-M   'P 1'
#
loop_
_entity.id
_entity.type
_entity.pdbx_description
1 polymer ?
#
loop_
_entity_poly.entity_id
_entity_poly.type
_entity_poly.pdbx_seq_one_letter_code
_entity_poly.pdbx_strand_id
1 'polypeptide(L)'
;MAPPTSKPQAGAAAKEQNEYIPSFISKRPFYAADGDDNDNDYLKHQRKEEKEESKAWYDRGRKAGPAATKYRKGACENCGAMTHKAKDCLSRPRAKGAKWTGKNIQADEVIQDVNLGWDAKRDRWNGYDAREYRKVVEDYQQMEELRKQAKRLAKPNGEDDDDEEQDDEGDKYAETNDMSKHQSTATRQLRIREDTAKYLLNLDLESAKYDPKTRTLVDGGAMKDKASELFAEEGFQRSSGDAGEMEKAQRLAWETQETSGNTALHLQANPTAGEFYRKKAAEEAEKKRVEREKMLMDKYGSADQKPLPAALRNMTVTESEVFVEYDETGLIKGQPRKKVSSKYAEDVMVNNHTSVWGSWWFNFKWGFACCHSTVKNSYCTGEEGKQAWEAAERQKMGDGLNGAPEENHDEIHEETEIKNDNEKQQDGPSKTASKRTREEMMNGITEAEMDEYRRKRTATHDPMAKLLGKDDVLVDMK
;
A
#
# COMPACT_ATOMS: atom_id res chain seq x y z
N MET A 1 16.37 30.60 -39.62
CA MET A 1 16.17 29.60 -38.56
C MET A 1 17.53 29.07 -38.16
N ALA A 2 18.02 29.41 -36.97
CA ALA A 2 19.22 28.78 -36.44
C ALA A 2 18.92 27.28 -36.22
N PRO A 3 19.87 26.36 -36.49
CA PRO A 3 19.65 24.95 -36.19
C PRO A 3 19.38 24.80 -34.68
N PRO A 4 18.47 23.89 -34.27
CA PRO A 4 18.15 23.69 -32.88
C PRO A 4 19.45 23.29 -32.14
N THR A 5 19.83 24.08 -31.14
CA THR A 5 20.89 23.70 -30.23
C THR A 5 20.42 22.45 -29.48
N SER A 6 21.06 21.31 -29.75
CA SER A 6 20.84 20.09 -28.99
C SER A 6 21.32 20.36 -27.56
N LYS A 7 20.40 20.62 -26.65
CA LYS A 7 20.74 20.73 -25.24
C LYS A 7 21.01 19.31 -24.72
N PRO A 8 22.21 18.99 -24.21
CA PRO A 8 22.41 17.73 -23.51
C PRO A 8 21.54 17.73 -22.25
N GLN A 9 20.87 16.60 -21.99
CA GLN A 9 20.04 16.46 -20.80
C GLN A 9 20.96 16.27 -19.59
N ALA A 10 20.95 17.25 -18.69
CA ALA A 10 21.78 17.24 -17.49
C ALA A 10 21.31 16.17 -16.50
N GLY A 11 21.88 14.97 -16.61
CA GLY A 11 21.83 13.94 -15.58
C GLY A 11 23.25 13.60 -15.13
N ALA A 12 23.49 13.47 -13.83
CA ALA A 12 24.80 13.11 -13.25
C ALA A 12 25.31 11.71 -13.69
N ALA A 13 24.47 10.92 -14.37
CA ALA A 13 24.80 9.63 -14.97
C ALA A 13 24.98 9.68 -16.49
N ALA A 14 24.69 10.80 -17.15
CA ALA A 14 24.94 10.95 -18.57
C ALA A 14 26.44 11.16 -18.77
N LYS A 15 27.12 10.17 -19.35
CA LYS A 15 28.54 10.24 -19.75
C LYS A 15 28.76 11.18 -20.95
N GLU A 16 27.87 12.14 -21.15
CA GLU A 16 27.90 13.11 -22.23
C GLU A 16 28.96 14.18 -21.93
N GLN A 17 29.61 14.66 -22.99
CA GLN A 17 30.66 15.67 -22.88
C GLN A 17 30.06 17.02 -22.52
N ASN A 18 30.39 17.53 -21.33
CA ASN A 18 29.99 18.87 -20.93
C ASN A 18 30.84 19.90 -21.69
N GLU A 19 30.23 20.75 -22.50
CA GLU A 19 30.91 21.72 -23.36
C GLU A 19 31.69 22.79 -22.58
N TYR A 20 31.33 22.99 -21.31
CA TYR A 20 32.00 23.96 -20.44
C TYR A 20 33.27 23.42 -19.79
N ILE A 21 33.58 22.12 -19.94
CA ILE A 21 34.86 21.57 -19.45
C ILE A 21 35.98 21.98 -20.43
N PRO A 22 37.00 22.73 -19.98
CA PRO A 22 38.09 23.14 -20.85
C PRO A 22 38.79 21.96 -21.52
N SER A 23 39.21 22.16 -22.77
CA SER A 23 39.78 21.10 -23.60
C SER A 23 41.01 20.40 -23.00
N PHE A 24 41.79 21.07 -22.15
CA PHE A 24 42.96 20.46 -21.50
C PHE A 24 42.60 19.48 -20.37
N ILE A 25 41.39 19.58 -19.81
CA ILE A 25 40.89 18.65 -18.78
C ILE A 25 40.24 17.46 -19.46
N SER A 26 39.41 17.71 -20.49
CA SER A 26 38.67 16.67 -21.20
C SER A 26 39.53 15.83 -22.14
N LYS A 27 40.56 16.40 -22.75
CA LYS A 27 41.50 15.64 -23.59
C LYS A 27 42.35 14.72 -22.72
N ARG A 28 42.27 13.42 -23.01
CA ARG A 28 43.11 12.39 -22.40
C ARG A 28 44.56 12.57 -22.87
N PRO A 29 45.55 12.58 -21.95
CA PRO A 29 46.96 12.61 -22.34
C PRO A 29 47.40 11.25 -22.91
N PHE A 30 48.44 11.26 -23.74
CA PHE A 30 48.90 10.07 -24.48
C PHE A 30 49.27 8.88 -23.57
N TYR A 31 49.75 9.13 -22.35
CA TYR A 31 50.17 8.09 -21.40
C TYR A 31 49.00 7.49 -20.58
N ALA A 32 47.78 8.04 -20.71
CA ALA A 32 46.56 7.50 -20.09
C ALA A 32 45.68 6.75 -21.11
N ALA A 33 46.21 6.51 -22.31
CA ALA A 33 45.58 5.83 -23.42
C ALA A 33 46.02 4.37 -23.50
N ASP A 34 46.03 3.66 -22.37
CA ASP A 34 46.35 2.23 -22.35
C ASP A 34 45.11 1.39 -22.71
N GLY A 35 45.02 1.04 -24.00
CA GLY A 35 44.48 -0.23 -24.52
C GLY A 35 42.97 -0.54 -24.42
N ASP A 36 42.17 0.34 -23.83
CA ASP A 36 40.74 0.12 -23.64
C ASP A 36 39.95 1.16 -24.47
N ASP A 37 39.72 0.86 -25.75
CA ASP A 37 38.99 1.68 -26.75
C ASP A 37 37.48 1.81 -26.44
N ASN A 38 37.05 1.45 -25.22
CA ASN A 38 35.70 1.70 -24.73
C ASN A 38 35.56 3.20 -24.39
N ASP A 39 35.44 4.03 -25.44
CA ASP A 39 35.35 5.50 -25.48
C ASP A 39 34.10 6.11 -24.82
N ASN A 40 33.44 5.37 -23.92
CA ASN A 40 32.18 5.79 -23.33
C ASN A 40 32.34 6.79 -22.17
N ASP A 41 33.55 7.02 -21.64
CA ASP A 41 33.80 7.90 -20.48
C ASP A 41 35.04 8.78 -20.69
N TYR A 42 34.84 9.99 -21.22
CA TYR A 42 35.90 10.93 -21.60
C TYR A 42 36.72 11.48 -20.41
N LEU A 43 36.25 11.31 -19.18
CA LEU A 43 36.88 11.88 -17.97
C LEU A 43 37.50 10.81 -17.06
N LYS A 44 37.64 9.57 -17.55
CA LYS A 44 38.21 8.44 -16.79
C LYS A 44 39.60 8.76 -16.22
N HIS A 45 40.45 9.47 -16.97
CA HIS A 45 41.82 9.84 -16.54
C HIS A 45 41.87 10.86 -15.41
N GLN A 46 40.77 11.56 -15.13
CA GLN A 46 40.68 12.49 -13.98
C GLN A 46 40.07 11.82 -12.75
N ARG A 47 39.51 10.61 -12.87
CA ARG A 47 38.97 9.88 -11.72
C ARG A 47 40.12 9.35 -10.87
N LYS A 48 39.89 9.33 -9.57
CA LYS A 48 40.89 8.86 -8.61
C LYS A 48 41.16 7.37 -8.83
N GLU A 49 42.44 7.01 -8.97
CA GLU A 49 42.87 5.62 -8.92
C GLU A 49 42.68 5.06 -7.50
N GLU A 50 42.11 3.86 -7.42
CA GLU A 50 41.89 3.19 -6.15
C GLU A 50 43.24 2.77 -5.56
N LYS A 51 43.61 3.35 -4.41
CA LYS A 51 44.75 2.91 -3.62
C LYS A 51 44.27 1.82 -2.67
N GLU A 52 44.98 0.70 -2.61
CA GLU A 52 44.69 -0.38 -1.67
C GLU A 52 45.05 0.04 -0.24
N GLU A 53 44.12 0.71 0.43
CA GLU A 53 44.20 1.02 1.86
C GLU A 53 43.52 -0.11 2.66
N SER A 54 44.26 -0.72 3.58
CA SER A 54 43.72 -1.78 4.43
C SER A 54 42.82 -1.18 5.51
N LYS A 55 41.59 -1.71 5.66
CA LYS A 55 40.66 -1.29 6.73
C LYS A 55 40.87 -2.02 8.06
N ALA A 56 41.61 -3.13 8.04
CA ALA A 56 41.85 -3.95 9.23
C ALA A 56 42.94 -3.33 10.12
N TRP A 57 42.81 -3.50 11.44
CA TRP A 57 43.87 -3.22 12.40
C TRP A 57 44.65 -4.50 12.73
N TYR A 58 45.82 -4.35 13.36
CA TYR A 58 46.66 -5.47 13.77
C TYR A 58 45.94 -6.41 14.75
N ASP A 59 46.01 -7.72 14.49
CA ASP A 59 45.52 -8.78 15.38
C ASP A 59 46.38 -8.86 16.66
N ARG A 60 45.98 -8.17 17.73
CA ARG A 60 46.75 -8.18 19.00
C ARG A 60 46.63 -9.54 19.70
N GLY A 61 47.77 -10.11 20.05
CA GLY A 61 47.84 -11.34 20.87
C GLY A 61 47.47 -12.63 20.14
N ARG A 62 47.22 -12.57 18.82
CA ARG A 62 46.89 -13.75 18.03
C ARG A 62 48.14 -14.60 17.75
N LYS A 63 48.06 -15.88 18.07
CA LYS A 63 49.12 -16.87 17.89
C LYS A 63 48.82 -17.76 16.69
N ALA A 64 49.84 -18.08 15.88
CA ALA A 64 49.70 -18.81 14.62
C ALA A 64 49.30 -20.30 14.81
N GLY A 65 49.44 -20.86 16.02
CA GLY A 65 49.09 -22.24 16.30
C GLY A 65 49.49 -22.69 17.71
N PRO A 66 49.37 -24.00 18.03
CA PRO A 66 49.86 -24.54 19.29
C PRO A 66 51.38 -24.38 19.40
N ALA A 67 51.87 -24.21 20.63
CA ALA A 67 53.30 -24.08 20.87
C ALA A 67 54.07 -25.31 20.38
N ALA A 68 55.22 -25.09 19.75
CA ALA A 68 56.10 -26.18 19.35
C ALA A 68 56.61 -26.93 20.60
N THR A 69 56.67 -28.25 20.54
CA THR A 69 57.15 -29.10 21.65
C THR A 69 58.67 -29.15 21.76
N LYS A 70 59.38 -28.76 20.70
CA LYS A 70 60.85 -28.73 20.64
C LYS A 70 61.34 -27.39 20.15
N TYR A 71 62.52 -27.00 20.63
CA TYR A 71 63.19 -25.77 20.19
C TYR A 71 63.57 -25.89 18.71
N ARG A 72 63.20 -24.87 17.92
CA ARG A 72 63.54 -24.76 16.50
C ARG A 72 64.78 -23.89 16.32
N LYS A 73 65.64 -24.26 15.37
CA LYS A 73 66.83 -23.46 15.04
C LYS A 73 66.39 -22.11 14.48
N GLY A 74 66.93 -21.01 15.03
CA GLY A 74 66.53 -19.65 14.68
C GLY A 74 65.44 -19.06 15.58
N ALA A 75 64.87 -19.85 16.50
CA ALA A 75 63.93 -19.33 17.48
C ALA A 75 64.64 -18.54 18.58
N CYS A 76 63.91 -17.63 19.22
CA CYS A 76 64.37 -16.88 20.38
C CYS A 76 64.95 -17.80 21.45
N GLU A 77 66.18 -17.52 21.88
CA GLU A 77 66.91 -18.37 22.83
C GLU A 77 66.24 -18.42 24.21
N ASN A 78 65.47 -17.37 24.55
CA ASN A 78 64.75 -17.25 25.82
C ASN A 78 63.40 -17.99 25.81
N CYS A 79 62.49 -17.66 24.89
CA CYS A 79 61.10 -18.13 24.89
C CYS A 79 60.80 -19.25 23.87
N GLY A 80 61.63 -19.42 22.84
CA GLY A 80 61.45 -20.45 21.80
C GLY A 80 60.47 -20.11 20.66
N ALA A 81 59.95 -18.88 20.59
CA ALA A 81 59.18 -18.40 19.43
C ALA A 81 60.10 -17.98 18.27
N MET A 82 59.65 -18.13 17.02
CA MET A 82 60.41 -17.78 15.81
C MET A 82 60.24 -16.33 15.36
N THR A 83 59.29 -15.57 15.93
CA THR A 83 58.92 -14.24 15.44
C THR A 83 59.88 -13.12 15.82
N HIS A 84 60.67 -13.31 16.87
CA HIS A 84 61.55 -12.28 17.42
C HIS A 84 62.87 -12.86 17.93
N LYS A 85 63.85 -11.99 18.17
CA LYS A 85 65.17 -12.33 18.75
C LYS A 85 65.14 -12.26 20.28
N ALA A 86 66.18 -12.78 20.95
CA ALA A 86 66.26 -12.78 22.41
C ALA A 86 66.22 -11.38 23.06
N LYS A 87 66.70 -10.35 22.36
CA LYS A 87 66.68 -8.95 22.85
C LYS A 87 65.28 -8.33 22.86
N ASP A 88 64.46 -8.69 21.89
CA ASP A 88 63.12 -8.14 21.70
C ASP A 88 62.04 -9.06 22.31
N CYS A 89 62.46 -9.97 23.20
CA CYS A 89 61.60 -10.98 23.79
C CYS A 89 60.71 -10.38 24.89
N LEU A 90 59.40 -10.45 24.70
CA LEU A 90 58.40 -9.99 25.68
C LEU A 90 58.32 -10.90 26.93
N SER A 91 58.78 -12.15 26.82
CA SER A 91 58.84 -13.04 27.98
C SER A 91 60.02 -12.67 28.90
N ARG A 92 59.80 -12.77 30.21
CA ARG A 92 60.83 -12.52 31.23
C ARG A 92 62.15 -13.26 30.90
N PRO A 93 63.32 -12.60 30.93
CA PRO A 93 64.61 -13.24 30.70
C PRO A 93 64.83 -14.41 31.66
N ARG A 94 65.07 -15.60 31.13
CA ARG A 94 65.32 -16.83 31.91
C ARG A 94 66.83 -17.05 32.07
N ALA A 95 67.26 -17.48 33.26
CA ALA A 95 68.66 -17.84 33.52
C ALA A 95 69.13 -19.01 32.62
N LYS A 96 68.25 -19.97 32.35
CA LYS A 96 68.44 -21.02 31.34
C LYS A 96 67.28 -20.93 30.34
N GLY A 97 67.57 -20.40 29.15
CA GLY A 97 66.58 -20.18 28.10
C GLY A 97 65.97 -21.46 27.53
N ALA A 98 64.92 -21.31 26.71
CA ALA A 98 64.25 -22.40 26.01
C ALA A 98 65.20 -23.18 25.07
N LYS A 99 66.27 -22.55 24.56
CA LYS A 99 67.31 -23.21 23.74
C LYS A 99 67.97 -24.40 24.45
N TRP A 100 68.24 -24.25 25.74
CA TRP A 100 68.98 -25.25 26.53
C TRP A 100 68.08 -26.18 27.32
N THR A 101 66.89 -25.70 27.72
CA THR A 101 65.97 -26.44 28.58
C THR A 101 64.84 -27.12 27.82
N GLY A 102 64.48 -26.64 26.63
CA GLY A 102 63.33 -27.13 25.85
C GLY A 102 61.97 -26.99 26.54
N LYS A 103 61.90 -26.30 27.70
CA LYS A 103 60.69 -26.17 28.52
C LYS A 103 59.99 -24.85 28.26
N ASN A 104 58.65 -24.85 28.32
CA ASN A 104 57.79 -23.67 28.18
C ASN A 104 58.08 -22.86 26.91
N ILE A 105 58.02 -23.52 25.75
CA ILE A 105 58.14 -22.89 24.43
C ILE A 105 56.85 -22.11 24.18
N GLN A 106 57.00 -20.86 23.75
CA GLN A 106 55.85 -20.04 23.35
C GLN A 106 55.45 -20.32 21.90
N ALA A 107 54.16 -20.17 21.61
CA ALA A 107 53.68 -20.20 20.24
C ALA A 107 54.15 -18.96 19.46
N ASP A 108 54.26 -19.11 18.15
CA ASP A 108 54.63 -18.02 17.26
C ASP A 108 53.48 -17.01 17.13
N GLU A 109 53.84 -15.73 17.06
CA GLU A 109 52.91 -14.62 16.81
C GLU A 109 52.61 -14.50 15.31
N VAL A 110 51.46 -13.94 14.95
CA VAL A 110 51.16 -13.61 13.55
C VAL A 110 51.63 -12.18 13.28
N ILE A 111 52.61 -12.03 12.39
CA ILE A 111 53.11 -10.71 11.95
C ILE A 111 52.26 -10.28 10.74
N GLN A 112 51.67 -9.10 10.83
CA GLN A 112 50.84 -8.50 9.78
C GLN A 112 51.44 -7.15 9.39
N ASP A 113 51.48 -6.85 8.10
CA ASP A 113 51.83 -5.53 7.57
C ASP A 113 50.55 -4.82 7.11
N VAL A 114 50.22 -3.70 7.76
CA VAL A 114 48.96 -2.99 7.55
C VAL A 114 49.24 -1.58 6.99
N ASN A 115 48.73 -1.31 5.80
CA ASN A 115 48.90 -0.02 5.10
C ASN A 115 47.70 0.90 5.34
N LEU A 116 47.81 1.74 6.36
CA LEU A 116 46.77 2.67 6.79
C LEU A 116 47.02 4.10 6.32
N GLY A 117 45.94 4.83 6.08
CA GLY A 117 45.93 6.28 5.86
C GLY A 117 46.34 7.09 7.11
N TRP A 118 46.41 8.42 6.99
CA TRP A 118 46.85 9.29 8.09
C TRP A 118 45.90 9.26 9.30
N ASP A 119 44.60 9.33 9.02
CA ASP A 119 43.53 9.32 10.04
C ASP A 119 43.43 7.95 10.69
N ALA A 120 43.39 6.90 9.85
CA ALA A 120 43.38 5.50 10.31
C ALA A 120 44.61 5.13 11.16
N LYS A 121 45.79 5.75 11.01
CA LYS A 121 46.94 5.52 11.91
C LYS A 121 46.78 6.17 13.28
N ARG A 122 46.00 7.25 13.36
CA ARG A 122 45.83 8.09 14.56
C ARG A 122 44.49 7.89 15.25
N ASP A 123 43.61 7.11 14.66
CA ASP A 123 42.35 6.77 15.28
C ASP A 123 42.59 6.10 16.63
N ARG A 124 42.05 6.74 17.68
CA ARG A 124 42.13 6.27 19.06
C ARG A 124 41.40 4.95 19.24
N TRP A 125 40.38 4.69 18.42
CA TRP A 125 39.52 3.52 18.50
C TRP A 125 39.99 2.35 17.63
N ASN A 126 41.23 2.40 17.16
CA ASN A 126 41.84 1.29 16.42
C ASN A 126 41.88 -0.01 17.23
N GLY A 127 41.25 -1.06 16.68
CA GLY A 127 41.14 -2.36 17.31
C GLY A 127 40.09 -2.44 18.43
N TYR A 128 39.14 -1.50 18.47
CA TYR A 128 38.02 -1.55 19.39
C TYR A 128 37.09 -2.73 19.08
N ASP A 129 36.81 -3.59 20.08
CA ASP A 129 35.81 -4.64 19.97
C ASP A 129 34.43 -4.07 20.32
N ALA A 130 33.50 -4.12 19.37
CA ALA A 130 32.12 -3.66 19.56
C ALA A 130 31.41 -4.34 20.73
N ARG A 131 31.87 -5.53 21.17
CA ARG A 131 31.33 -6.22 22.36
C ARG A 131 31.64 -5.50 23.67
N GLU A 132 32.74 -4.74 23.74
CA GLU A 132 33.10 -3.98 24.95
C GLU A 132 32.08 -2.88 25.25
N TYR A 133 31.38 -2.37 24.23
CA TYR A 133 30.32 -1.38 24.40
C TYR A 133 29.16 -1.90 25.27
N ARG A 134 28.99 -3.23 25.39
CA ARG A 134 27.99 -3.83 26.27
C ARG A 134 28.17 -3.44 27.73
N LYS A 135 29.42 -3.29 28.20
CA LYS A 135 29.70 -2.85 29.58
C LYS A 135 29.15 -1.46 29.85
N VAL A 136 29.29 -0.56 28.87
CA VAL A 136 28.72 0.80 28.97
C VAL A 136 27.19 0.72 29.07
N VAL A 137 26.55 -0.13 28.25
CA VAL A 137 25.10 -0.35 28.34
C VAL A 137 24.68 -0.91 29.70
N GLU A 138 25.41 -1.89 30.23
CA GLU A 138 25.19 -2.47 31.56
C GLU A 138 25.32 -1.42 32.67
N ASP A 139 26.33 -0.53 32.59
CA ASP A 139 26.51 0.57 33.55
C ASP A 139 25.32 1.55 33.50
N TYR A 140 24.83 1.91 32.30
CA TYR A 140 23.63 2.75 32.14
C TYR A 140 22.37 2.06 32.69
N GLN A 141 22.23 0.75 32.49
CA GLN A 141 21.11 -0.02 33.04
C GLN A 141 21.12 -0.01 34.57
N GLN A 142 22.29 -0.26 35.19
CA GLN A 142 22.44 -0.19 36.65
C GLN A 142 22.12 1.22 37.19
N MET A 143 22.55 2.27 36.49
CA MET A 143 22.24 3.65 36.88
C MET A 143 20.75 3.96 36.80
N GLU A 144 20.04 3.49 35.77
CA GLU A 144 18.58 3.64 35.65
C GLU A 144 17.83 2.80 36.72
N GLU A 145 18.30 1.59 37.05
CA GLU A 145 17.76 0.80 38.15
C GLU A 145 17.89 1.51 39.50
N LEU A 146 19.07 2.06 39.80
CA LEU A 146 19.31 2.86 41.00
C LEU A 146 18.42 4.11 41.01
N ARG A 147 18.22 4.76 39.85
CA ARG A 147 17.33 5.92 39.72
C ARG A 147 15.87 5.54 39.98
N LYS A 148 15.41 4.39 39.47
CA LYS A 148 14.06 3.87 39.73
C LYS A 148 13.87 3.49 41.20
N GLN A 149 14.85 2.84 41.82
CA GLN A 149 14.83 2.54 43.26
C GLN A 149 14.80 3.81 44.11
N ALA A 150 15.61 4.81 43.79
CA ALA A 150 15.60 6.10 44.48
C ALA A 150 14.25 6.81 44.34
N LYS A 151 13.62 6.76 43.16
CA LYS A 151 12.26 7.31 42.93
C LYS A 151 11.20 6.59 43.77
N ARG A 152 11.29 5.25 43.90
CA ARG A 152 10.39 4.45 44.77
C ARG A 152 10.54 4.82 46.24
N LEU A 153 11.79 4.92 46.72
CA LEU A 153 12.09 5.28 48.11
C LEU A 153 11.75 6.74 48.43
N ALA A 154 11.78 7.64 47.43
CA ALA A 154 11.46 9.05 47.58
C ALA A 154 9.95 9.36 47.56
N LYS A 155 9.07 8.39 47.27
CA LYS A 155 7.62 8.53 47.52
C LYS A 155 7.35 8.22 49.00
N PRO A 156 7.06 9.20 49.87
CA PRO A 156 6.84 8.93 51.29
C PRO A 156 5.46 8.30 51.50
N ASN A 157 5.45 7.06 52.01
CA ASN A 157 4.37 6.30 52.65
C ASN A 157 2.92 6.80 52.52
N GLY A 158 2.07 5.96 51.92
CA GLY A 158 0.77 5.66 52.51
C GLY A 158 -0.45 5.79 51.62
N GLU A 159 -0.49 5.10 50.49
CA GLU A 159 -1.73 4.57 49.91
C GLU A 159 -1.34 3.36 49.06
N ASP A 160 -1.55 2.17 49.64
CA ASP A 160 -1.62 0.90 48.93
C ASP A 160 -2.88 0.98 48.04
N ASP A 161 -2.74 1.53 46.83
CA ASP A 161 -3.69 1.28 45.75
C ASP A 161 -3.01 0.34 44.75
N ASP A 162 -3.39 -0.93 44.91
CA ASP A 162 -2.83 -2.12 44.27
C ASP A 162 -3.31 -2.27 42.82
N ASP A 163 -3.57 -1.17 42.09
CA ASP A 163 -4.27 -1.26 40.79
C ASP A 163 -4.02 -0.11 39.79
N GLU A 164 -2.79 0.41 39.65
CA GLU A 164 -2.43 1.24 38.47
C GLU A 164 -0.92 1.33 38.15
N GLU A 165 -0.10 0.33 38.52
CA GLU A 165 1.35 0.30 38.21
C GLU A 165 1.69 -0.21 36.78
N GLN A 166 0.82 0.06 35.79
CA GLN A 166 1.13 -0.20 34.37
C GLN A 166 0.94 1.00 33.43
N ASP A 167 0.33 2.12 33.86
CA ASP A 167 0.12 3.29 32.98
C ASP A 167 0.95 4.54 33.34
N ASP A 168 1.55 4.59 34.53
CA ASP A 168 2.25 5.81 35.01
C ASP A 168 3.77 5.86 34.64
N GLU A 169 4.22 4.94 33.77
CA GLU A 169 5.49 5.02 33.02
C GLU A 169 5.26 5.61 31.60
N GLY A 170 3.99 5.70 31.14
CA GLY A 170 3.59 6.23 29.83
C GLY A 170 3.15 7.71 29.84
N ASP A 171 2.45 8.16 30.88
CA ASP A 171 1.81 9.49 30.86
C ASP A 171 2.70 10.65 31.34
N LYS A 172 3.76 10.36 32.10
CA LYS A 172 4.77 11.39 32.45
C LYS A 172 5.67 11.78 31.28
N TYR A 173 5.62 11.08 30.16
CA TYR A 173 6.34 11.49 28.96
C TYR A 173 5.72 12.77 28.36
N ALA A 174 4.41 13.01 28.53
CA ALA A 174 3.78 14.24 28.06
C ALA A 174 4.16 15.47 28.94
N GLU A 175 4.21 15.32 30.27
CA GLU A 175 4.60 16.42 31.17
C GLU A 175 6.12 16.70 31.17
N THR A 176 6.97 15.70 30.87
CA THR A 176 8.43 15.88 30.77
C THR A 176 8.91 16.25 29.36
N ASN A 177 8.10 16.02 28.33
CA ASN A 177 8.34 16.56 26.98
C ASN A 177 7.89 18.02 26.82
N ASP A 178 7.34 18.65 27.86
CA ASP A 178 7.25 20.10 27.91
C ASP A 178 8.65 20.71 28.13
N MET A 179 9.49 20.55 27.11
CA MET A 179 10.77 21.23 26.96
C MET A 179 10.59 22.75 26.89
N SER A 180 9.34 23.26 26.79
CA SER A 180 9.03 24.68 26.90
C SER A 180 9.07 25.18 28.35
N LYS A 181 8.97 24.29 29.35
CA LYS A 181 9.05 24.68 30.77
C LYS A 181 10.49 24.75 31.30
N HIS A 182 11.42 24.01 30.69
CA HIS A 182 12.81 23.90 31.14
C HIS A 182 13.81 24.74 30.32
N GLN A 183 13.40 25.35 29.22
CA GLN A 183 14.18 26.37 28.52
C GLN A 183 13.63 27.74 28.91
N SER A 184 14.49 28.70 29.24
CA SER A 184 14.04 30.09 29.38
C SER A 184 13.34 30.49 28.09
N THR A 185 12.16 31.10 28.18
CA THR A 185 11.42 31.60 27.00
C THR A 185 12.27 32.52 26.12
N ALA A 186 13.37 33.05 26.64
CA ALA A 186 14.38 33.83 25.95
C ALA A 186 15.28 33.05 24.95
N THR A 187 15.40 31.72 25.06
CA THR A 187 16.26 30.87 24.20
C THR A 187 15.48 29.82 23.40
N ARG A 188 14.16 29.99 23.26
CA ARG A 188 13.33 29.09 22.46
C ARG A 188 13.82 29.10 21.01
N GLN A 189 14.08 27.91 20.46
CA GLN A 189 14.47 27.76 19.06
C GLN A 189 13.38 28.37 18.17
N LEU A 190 13.78 29.23 17.22
CA LEU A 190 12.85 29.92 16.31
C LEU A 190 12.15 28.96 15.34
N ARG A 191 12.71 27.75 15.14
CA ARG A 191 12.10 26.73 14.31
C ARG A 191 10.99 26.02 15.10
N ILE A 192 9.76 26.15 14.61
CA ILE A 192 8.58 25.44 15.06
C ILE A 192 8.83 23.93 14.83
N ARG A 193 8.60 23.12 15.86
CA ARG A 193 8.92 21.68 15.85
C ARG A 193 7.81 20.86 15.19
N GLU A 194 6.61 21.39 15.25
CA GLU A 194 5.37 20.88 14.69
C GLU A 194 5.38 20.92 13.14
N ASP A 195 6.07 21.92 12.58
CA ASP A 195 6.21 22.08 11.13
C ASP A 195 7.38 21.23 10.59
N THR A 196 7.04 20.12 9.92
CA THR A 196 8.03 19.29 9.22
C THR A 196 8.61 20.02 8.01
N ALA A 197 9.93 19.92 7.82
CA ALA A 197 10.57 20.51 6.65
C ALA A 197 10.24 19.72 5.38
N LYS A 198 10.08 20.41 4.24
CA LYS A 198 9.64 19.79 2.98
C LYS A 198 10.55 18.65 2.49
N TYR A 199 11.85 18.75 2.70
CA TYR A 199 12.82 17.71 2.33
C TYR A 199 12.85 16.50 3.30
N LEU A 200 12.10 16.55 4.40
CA LEU A 200 11.96 15.45 5.35
C LEU A 200 10.63 14.72 5.21
N LEU A 201 9.73 15.19 4.33
CA LEU A 201 8.45 14.55 4.07
C LEU A 201 8.67 13.13 3.54
N ASN A 202 9.65 12.98 2.64
CA ASN A 202 10.16 11.70 2.14
C ASN A 202 11.69 11.74 2.15
N LEU A 203 12.31 10.66 2.63
CA LEU A 203 13.78 10.53 2.68
C LEU A 203 14.35 9.80 1.46
N ASP A 204 13.48 9.25 0.61
CA ASP A 204 13.90 8.54 -0.60
C ASP A 204 14.52 9.52 -1.60
N LEU A 205 15.65 9.12 -2.20
CA LEU A 205 16.43 9.96 -3.11
C LEU A 205 15.67 10.31 -4.41
N GLU A 206 14.70 9.47 -4.80
CA GLU A 206 13.87 9.63 -6.00
C GLU A 206 12.55 10.36 -5.73
N SER A 207 12.37 10.87 -4.51
CA SER A 207 11.17 11.64 -4.12
C SER A 207 11.20 13.08 -4.66
N ALA A 208 10.18 13.87 -4.29
CA ALA A 208 10.02 15.25 -4.69
C ALA A 208 11.30 16.08 -4.49
N LYS A 209 11.72 16.80 -5.54
CA LYS A 209 12.98 17.56 -5.52
C LYS A 209 12.83 18.86 -4.74
N TYR A 210 13.61 19.03 -3.67
CA TYR A 210 13.67 20.25 -2.88
C TYR A 210 14.84 21.15 -3.30
N ASP A 211 14.58 22.42 -3.62
CA ASP A 211 15.64 23.43 -3.79
C ASP A 211 15.88 24.16 -2.46
N PRO A 212 17.05 23.97 -1.81
CA PRO A 212 17.34 24.61 -0.52
C PRO A 212 17.55 26.12 -0.63
N LYS A 213 17.79 26.66 -1.82
CA LYS A 213 18.02 28.10 -2.02
C LYS A 213 16.71 28.87 -1.99
N THR A 214 15.72 28.44 -2.77
CA THR A 214 14.39 29.05 -2.79
C THR A 214 13.47 28.48 -1.71
N ARG A 215 13.85 27.36 -1.10
CA ARG A 215 13.08 26.61 -0.10
C ARG A 215 11.72 26.11 -0.64
N THR A 216 11.68 25.75 -1.92
CA THR A 216 10.48 25.28 -2.60
C THR A 216 10.66 23.86 -3.11
N LEU A 217 9.56 23.10 -3.15
CA LEU A 217 9.50 21.88 -3.95
C LEU A 217 9.44 22.28 -5.42
N VAL A 218 10.31 21.68 -6.23
CA VAL A 218 10.47 21.97 -7.66
C VAL A 218 9.74 20.95 -8.51
N ASP A 219 9.73 19.71 -8.06
CA ASP A 219 9.14 18.58 -8.77
C ASP A 219 8.44 17.65 -7.77
N GLY A 220 7.32 17.06 -8.18
CA GLY A 220 6.54 16.12 -7.38
C GLY A 220 7.19 14.74 -7.26
N GLY A 221 8.18 14.44 -8.11
CA GLY A 221 8.85 13.14 -8.16
C GLY A 221 8.02 12.07 -8.88
N ALA A 222 8.58 10.87 -9.00
CA ALA A 222 7.94 9.76 -9.70
C ALA A 222 6.93 8.99 -8.83
N MET A 223 7.07 9.08 -7.51
CA MET A 223 6.24 8.36 -6.53
C MET A 223 5.11 9.25 -6.01
N LYS A 224 3.93 8.65 -5.83
CA LYS A 224 2.76 9.34 -5.27
C LYS A 224 2.82 9.28 -3.74
N ASP A 225 3.53 10.25 -3.17
CA ASP A 225 3.76 10.37 -1.74
C ASP A 225 3.26 11.71 -1.18
N LYS A 226 3.33 11.88 0.15
CA LYS A 226 3.00 13.14 0.86
C LYS A 226 3.73 14.37 0.29
N ALA A 227 4.99 14.21 -0.11
CA ALA A 227 5.76 15.30 -0.72
C ALA A 227 5.23 15.67 -2.12
N SER A 228 4.77 14.68 -2.89
CA SER A 228 4.16 14.90 -4.21
C SER A 228 2.78 15.57 -4.08
N GLU A 229 2.01 15.20 -3.06
CA GLU A 229 0.72 15.81 -2.73
C GLU A 229 0.90 17.27 -2.30
N LEU A 230 1.88 17.56 -1.45
CA LEU A 230 2.21 18.92 -1.05
C LEU A 230 2.75 19.76 -2.22
N PHE A 231 3.50 19.16 -3.14
CA PHE A 231 3.90 19.85 -4.37
C PHE A 231 2.68 20.18 -5.26
N ALA A 232 1.74 19.24 -5.40
CA ALA A 232 0.50 19.46 -6.14
C ALA A 232 -0.38 20.52 -5.45
N GLU A 233 -0.45 20.51 -4.12
CA GLU A 233 -1.15 21.52 -3.32
C GLU A 233 -0.49 22.90 -3.46
N GLU A 234 0.84 23.00 -3.38
CA GLU A 234 1.55 24.26 -3.61
C GLU A 234 1.33 24.79 -5.03
N GLY A 235 1.34 23.92 -6.03
CA GLY A 235 1.03 24.26 -7.41
C GLY A 235 -0.41 24.76 -7.56
N PHE A 236 -1.36 24.06 -6.95
CA PHE A 236 -2.75 24.46 -6.92
C PHE A 236 -2.93 25.81 -6.21
N GLN A 237 -2.36 25.99 -5.03
CA GLN A 237 -2.44 27.22 -4.23
C GLN A 237 -1.84 28.43 -4.95
N ARG A 238 -0.82 28.24 -5.80
CA ARG A 238 -0.28 29.32 -6.65
C ARG A 238 -1.24 29.75 -7.75
N SER A 239 -2.05 28.82 -8.26
CA SER A 239 -3.04 29.08 -9.32
C SER A 239 -4.43 29.44 -8.79
N SER A 240 -4.73 29.12 -7.52
CA SER A 240 -6.04 29.29 -6.93
C SER A 240 -6.30 30.72 -6.47
N GLY A 241 -7.57 31.04 -6.24
CA GLY A 241 -8.02 32.37 -5.82
C GLY A 241 -7.93 33.42 -6.91
N ASP A 242 -7.55 34.64 -6.53
CA ASP A 242 -7.54 35.83 -7.39
C ASP A 242 -6.55 35.74 -8.55
N ALA A 243 -5.54 34.85 -8.46
CA ALA A 243 -4.57 34.65 -9.53
C ALA A 243 -5.26 34.23 -10.85
N GLY A 244 -6.19 33.27 -10.78
CA GLY A 244 -6.96 32.83 -11.94
C GLY A 244 -7.92 33.90 -12.47
N GLU A 245 -8.49 34.73 -11.60
CA GLU A 245 -9.32 35.86 -12.04
C GLU A 245 -8.50 36.97 -12.72
N MET A 246 -7.30 37.22 -12.20
CA MET A 246 -6.36 38.19 -12.76
C MET A 246 -5.86 37.72 -14.13
N GLU A 247 -5.56 36.43 -14.30
CA GLU A 247 -5.20 35.84 -15.60
C GLU A 247 -6.35 36.01 -16.61
N LYS A 248 -7.59 35.70 -16.21
CA LYS A 248 -8.78 35.92 -17.07
C LYS A 248 -8.96 37.39 -17.43
N ALA A 249 -8.74 38.30 -16.48
CA ALA A 249 -8.82 39.74 -16.72
C ALA A 249 -7.73 40.22 -17.69
N GLN A 250 -6.50 39.70 -17.53
CA GLN A 250 -5.38 40.00 -18.42
C GLN A 250 -5.63 39.46 -19.83
N ARG A 251 -6.19 38.25 -19.96
CA ARG A 251 -6.57 37.70 -21.26
C ARG A 251 -7.67 38.53 -21.93
N LEU A 252 -8.68 38.95 -21.19
CA LEU A 252 -9.73 39.85 -21.70
C LEU A 252 -9.15 41.20 -22.15
N ALA A 253 -8.22 41.77 -21.38
CA ALA A 253 -7.51 43.00 -21.74
C ALA A 253 -6.78 42.85 -23.08
N TRP A 254 -6.06 41.75 -23.29
CA TRP A 254 -5.39 41.47 -24.56
C TRP A 254 -6.35 41.24 -25.71
N GLU A 255 -7.38 40.41 -25.53
CA GLU A 255 -8.39 40.13 -26.55
C GLU A 255 -9.13 41.41 -26.99
N THR A 256 -9.50 42.28 -26.04
CA THR A 256 -10.15 43.57 -26.34
C THR A 256 -9.21 44.54 -27.04
N GLN A 257 -7.94 44.57 -26.65
CA GLN A 257 -6.92 45.38 -27.32
C GLN A 257 -6.69 44.91 -28.77
N GLU A 258 -6.62 43.60 -29.01
CA GLU A 258 -6.44 43.03 -30.35
C GLU A 258 -7.66 43.24 -31.26
N THR A 259 -8.86 43.04 -30.71
CA THR A 259 -10.11 43.12 -31.51
C THR A 259 -10.57 44.55 -31.78
N SER A 260 -10.43 45.45 -30.80
CA SER A 260 -11.01 46.80 -30.85
C SER A 260 -9.98 47.93 -30.87
N GLY A 261 -8.69 47.63 -30.64
CA GLY A 261 -7.65 48.64 -30.46
C GLY A 261 -7.82 49.49 -29.19
N ASN A 262 -8.80 49.19 -28.35
CA ASN A 262 -9.14 49.98 -27.18
C ASN A 262 -8.22 49.66 -26.00
N THR A 263 -7.46 50.66 -25.53
CA THR A 263 -6.54 50.53 -24.39
C THR A 263 -7.18 50.91 -23.06
N ALA A 264 -8.48 51.18 -23.02
CA ALA A 264 -9.20 51.50 -21.78
C ALA A 264 -9.20 50.32 -20.80
N LEU A 265 -9.11 49.09 -21.30
CA LEU A 265 -9.11 47.85 -20.53
C LEU A 265 -7.68 47.38 -20.21
N HIS A 266 -6.84 48.22 -19.63
CA HIS A 266 -5.46 47.85 -19.28
C HIS A 266 -5.33 47.58 -17.77
N LEU A 267 -4.87 46.37 -17.41
CA LEU A 267 -4.82 45.90 -16.02
C LEU A 267 -3.92 46.76 -15.11
N GLN A 268 -2.72 47.13 -15.57
CA GLN A 268 -1.76 47.93 -14.78
C GLN A 268 -2.00 49.44 -14.90
N ALA A 269 -2.37 49.95 -16.08
CA ALA A 269 -2.53 51.39 -16.28
C ALA A 269 -3.86 51.93 -15.71
N ASN A 270 -4.97 51.20 -15.90
CA ASN A 270 -6.30 51.59 -15.45
C ASN A 270 -7.04 50.41 -14.76
N PRO A 271 -6.56 49.92 -13.61
CA PRO A 271 -7.09 48.71 -12.98
C PRO A 271 -8.58 48.82 -12.63
N THR A 272 -9.01 49.95 -12.07
CA THR A 272 -10.40 50.16 -11.62
C THR A 272 -11.37 50.29 -12.79
N ALA A 273 -10.95 50.97 -13.87
CA ALA A 273 -11.76 51.05 -15.08
C ALA A 273 -11.86 49.67 -15.75
N GLY A 274 -10.74 48.93 -15.81
CA GLY A 274 -10.70 47.55 -16.29
C GLY A 274 -11.68 46.64 -15.53
N GLU A 275 -11.73 46.74 -14.21
CA GLU A 275 -12.65 45.99 -13.36
C GLU A 275 -14.12 46.34 -13.64
N PHE A 276 -14.44 47.63 -13.74
CA PHE A 276 -15.78 48.11 -14.06
C PHE A 276 -16.27 47.56 -15.41
N TYR A 277 -15.45 47.67 -16.45
CA TYR A 277 -15.77 47.13 -17.77
C TYR A 277 -15.82 45.60 -17.78
N ARG A 278 -15.02 44.90 -16.95
CA ARG A 278 -15.09 43.44 -16.78
C ARG A 278 -16.43 43.02 -16.17
N LYS A 279 -16.90 43.71 -15.12
CA LYS A 279 -18.25 43.50 -14.55
C LYS A 279 -19.34 43.73 -15.58
N LYS A 280 -19.24 44.83 -16.32
CA LYS A 280 -20.20 45.15 -17.39
C LYS A 280 -20.21 44.07 -18.49
N ALA A 281 -19.03 43.61 -18.92
CA ALA A 281 -18.91 42.53 -19.90
C ALA A 281 -19.49 41.21 -19.37
N ALA A 282 -19.30 40.89 -18.08
CA ALA A 282 -19.91 39.73 -17.46
C ALA A 282 -21.45 39.83 -17.42
N GLU A 283 -22.00 40.98 -17.04
CA GLU A 283 -23.44 41.24 -17.07
C GLU A 283 -24.01 41.14 -18.49
N GLU A 284 -23.31 41.67 -19.49
CA GLU A 284 -23.70 41.56 -20.90
C GLU A 284 -23.62 40.11 -21.41
N ALA A 285 -22.63 39.34 -20.98
CA ALA A 285 -22.49 37.92 -21.31
C ALA A 285 -23.62 37.08 -20.71
N GLU A 286 -24.00 37.35 -19.45
CA GLU A 286 -25.13 36.71 -18.78
C GLU A 286 -26.45 37.03 -19.47
N LYS A 287 -26.68 38.30 -19.83
CA LYS A 287 -27.86 38.71 -20.63
C LYS A 287 -27.91 37.98 -21.97
N LYS A 288 -26.78 37.92 -22.70
CA LYS A 288 -26.68 37.16 -23.96
C LYS A 288 -26.91 35.66 -23.76
N ARG A 289 -26.47 35.08 -22.63
CA ARG A 289 -26.73 33.67 -22.30
C ARG A 289 -28.22 33.43 -22.10
N VAL A 290 -28.89 34.26 -21.30
CA VAL A 290 -30.34 34.17 -21.06
C VAL A 290 -31.13 34.41 -22.34
N GLU A 291 -30.73 35.36 -23.17
CA GLU A 291 -31.34 35.58 -24.50
C GLU A 291 -31.15 34.37 -25.41
N ARG A 292 -29.96 33.75 -25.40
CA ARG A 292 -29.70 32.52 -26.17
C ARG A 292 -30.54 31.36 -25.65
N GLU A 293 -30.64 31.18 -24.34
CA GLU A 293 -31.49 30.18 -23.70
C GLU A 293 -32.95 30.39 -24.08
N LYS A 294 -33.46 31.63 -24.05
CA LYS A 294 -34.80 31.98 -24.53
C LYS A 294 -34.98 31.70 -26.02
N MET A 295 -34.03 32.10 -26.86
CA MET A 295 -34.06 31.80 -28.29
C MET A 295 -34.07 30.29 -28.57
N LEU A 296 -33.32 29.50 -27.80
CA LEU A 296 -33.34 28.04 -27.88
C LEU A 296 -34.67 27.48 -27.39
N MET A 297 -35.21 28.03 -26.31
CA MET A 297 -36.51 27.68 -25.76
C MET A 297 -37.65 27.93 -26.76
N ASP A 298 -37.62 29.07 -27.45
CA ASP A 298 -38.64 29.44 -28.42
C ASP A 298 -38.55 28.59 -29.70
N LYS A 299 -37.33 28.21 -30.10
CA LYS A 299 -37.09 27.39 -31.31
C LYS A 299 -37.34 25.90 -31.09
N TYR A 300 -36.97 25.36 -29.93
CA TYR A 300 -36.99 23.93 -29.66
C TYR A 300 -38.01 23.51 -28.58
N GLY A 301 -38.70 24.48 -27.96
CA GLY A 301 -39.67 24.24 -26.91
C GLY A 301 -39.04 23.95 -25.54
N SER A 302 -39.77 24.26 -24.46
CA SER A 302 -39.48 23.74 -23.14
C SER A 302 -39.92 22.30 -23.04
N ALA A 303 -39.12 21.43 -22.43
CA ALA A 303 -39.52 20.05 -22.13
C ALA A 303 -40.88 19.95 -21.41
N ASP A 304 -41.31 21.01 -20.71
CA ASP A 304 -42.54 21.06 -19.91
C ASP A 304 -43.72 21.83 -20.56
N GLN A 305 -43.60 22.36 -21.78
CA GLN A 305 -44.71 23.08 -22.43
C GLN A 305 -45.30 22.32 -23.63
N LYS A 306 -46.40 21.62 -23.33
CA LYS A 306 -47.51 21.13 -24.16
C LYS A 306 -47.30 19.82 -24.94
N PRO A 307 -48.00 18.72 -24.58
CA PRO A 307 -48.34 17.72 -25.57
C PRO A 307 -49.16 18.40 -26.69
N LEU A 308 -48.67 18.33 -27.92
CA LEU A 308 -49.40 18.75 -29.11
C LEU A 308 -50.88 18.30 -29.04
N PRO A 309 -51.86 19.15 -29.39
CA PRO A 309 -53.26 18.74 -29.42
C PRO A 309 -53.41 17.55 -30.36
N ALA A 310 -54.14 16.51 -29.92
CA ALA A 310 -54.21 15.22 -30.61
C ALA A 310 -54.60 15.31 -32.11
N ALA A 311 -55.33 16.36 -32.49
CA ALA A 311 -55.73 16.63 -33.87
C ALA A 311 -54.57 16.99 -34.82
N LEU A 312 -53.48 17.58 -34.30
CA LEU A 312 -52.30 17.94 -35.11
C LEU A 312 -51.24 16.84 -35.15
N ARG A 313 -51.28 15.87 -34.23
CA ARG A 313 -50.34 14.73 -34.19
C ARG A 313 -50.40 13.83 -35.42
N ASN A 314 -51.55 13.80 -36.12
CA ASN A 314 -51.76 12.96 -37.29
C ASN A 314 -51.41 13.65 -38.63
N MET A 315 -51.12 14.96 -38.61
CA MET A 315 -50.77 15.75 -39.81
C MET A 315 -49.34 16.28 -39.80
N THR A 316 -48.61 16.15 -38.69
CA THR A 316 -47.18 16.47 -38.65
C THR A 316 -46.41 15.41 -39.43
N VAL A 317 -45.81 15.82 -40.55
CA VAL A 317 -44.74 15.06 -41.21
C VAL A 317 -43.63 14.88 -40.16
N THR A 318 -43.45 13.65 -39.71
CA THR A 318 -42.32 13.29 -38.85
C THR A 318 -41.06 13.44 -39.69
N GLU A 319 -40.21 14.41 -39.38
CA GLU A 319 -38.81 14.38 -39.83
C GLU A 319 -38.21 13.04 -39.37
N SER A 320 -37.72 12.27 -40.32
CA SER A 320 -37.44 10.83 -40.18
C SER A 320 -36.03 10.58 -39.65
N GLU A 321 -35.66 11.16 -38.52
CA GLU A 321 -34.38 10.88 -37.88
C GLU A 321 -34.58 10.58 -36.39
N VAL A 322 -35.22 9.43 -36.14
CA VAL A 322 -35.13 8.79 -34.83
C VAL A 322 -33.74 8.19 -34.72
N PHE A 323 -32.90 8.75 -33.86
CA PHE A 323 -31.59 8.18 -33.55
C PHE A 323 -31.80 6.85 -32.82
N VAL A 324 -31.42 5.75 -33.47
CA VAL A 324 -31.53 4.39 -32.98
C VAL A 324 -30.13 3.86 -32.72
N GLU A 325 -29.73 3.77 -31.46
CA GLU A 325 -28.47 3.10 -31.09
C GLU A 325 -28.65 1.59 -31.21
N TYR A 326 -27.81 0.98 -32.04
CA TYR A 326 -27.70 -0.46 -32.14
C TYR A 326 -26.56 -0.96 -31.23
N ASP A 327 -26.82 -1.99 -30.44
CA ASP A 327 -25.78 -2.77 -29.78
C ASP A 327 -24.89 -3.46 -30.83
N GLU A 328 -23.71 -3.96 -30.43
CA GLU A 328 -22.76 -4.66 -31.33
C GLU A 328 -23.39 -5.85 -32.09
N THR A 329 -24.55 -6.32 -31.63
CA THR A 329 -25.37 -7.39 -32.23
C THR A 329 -26.47 -6.90 -33.18
N GLY A 330 -26.59 -5.59 -33.41
CA GLY A 330 -27.60 -4.99 -34.27
C GLY A 330 -29.00 -4.87 -33.66
N LEU A 331 -29.12 -4.92 -32.32
CA LEU A 331 -30.39 -4.71 -31.60
C LEU A 331 -30.49 -3.28 -31.07
N ILE A 332 -31.69 -2.73 -31.09
CA ILE A 332 -31.96 -1.36 -30.62
C ILE A 332 -31.87 -1.31 -29.08
N LYS A 333 -31.00 -0.46 -28.54
CA LYS A 333 -30.88 -0.25 -27.10
C LYS A 333 -32.20 0.25 -26.51
N GLY A 334 -32.64 -0.42 -25.45
CA GLY A 334 -33.81 -0.02 -24.65
C GLY A 334 -35.16 -0.55 -25.13
N GLN A 335 -35.25 -1.22 -26.29
CA GLN A 335 -36.47 -1.96 -26.65
C GLN A 335 -36.52 -3.31 -25.91
N PRO A 336 -37.67 -3.69 -25.32
CA PRO A 336 -37.80 -5.00 -24.69
C PRO A 336 -37.65 -6.10 -25.75
N ARG A 337 -36.73 -7.04 -25.52
CA ARG A 337 -36.49 -8.15 -26.46
C ARG A 337 -37.78 -8.94 -26.66
N LYS A 338 -38.30 -8.95 -27.89
CA LYS A 338 -39.46 -9.78 -28.26
C LYS A 338 -39.04 -11.24 -28.12
N LYS A 339 -39.75 -12.02 -27.28
CA LYS A 339 -39.52 -13.47 -27.18
C LYS A 339 -39.79 -14.08 -28.56
N VAL A 340 -38.76 -14.62 -29.19
CA VAL A 340 -38.86 -15.25 -30.51
C VAL A 340 -39.39 -16.66 -30.28
N SER A 341 -40.60 -16.95 -30.76
CA SER A 341 -41.09 -18.32 -30.82
C SER A 341 -40.24 -19.12 -31.80
N SER A 342 -39.84 -20.34 -31.44
CA SER A 342 -39.09 -21.18 -32.36
C SER A 342 -39.92 -21.54 -33.61
N LYS A 343 -39.26 -21.93 -34.71
CA LYS A 343 -39.94 -22.37 -35.95
C LYS A 343 -40.89 -23.56 -35.72
N TYR A 344 -40.64 -24.32 -34.65
CA TYR A 344 -41.45 -25.46 -34.26
C TYR A 344 -42.51 -24.99 -33.27
N ALA A 345 -43.72 -25.54 -33.38
CA ALA A 345 -44.77 -25.28 -32.41
C ALA A 345 -44.31 -25.81 -31.04
N GLU A 346 -43.89 -24.91 -30.18
CA GLU A 346 -43.63 -25.17 -28.77
C GLU A 346 -44.96 -25.30 -28.01
N ASP A 347 -44.93 -26.00 -26.88
CA ASP A 347 -46.10 -26.16 -26.00
C ASP A 347 -47.33 -26.85 -26.62
N VAL A 348 -47.13 -27.72 -27.62
CA VAL A 348 -48.20 -28.56 -28.17
C VAL A 348 -48.53 -29.71 -27.21
N MET A 349 -49.65 -29.54 -26.51
CA MET A 349 -50.28 -30.56 -25.69
C MET A 349 -51.06 -31.55 -26.58
N VAL A 350 -50.55 -32.77 -26.72
CA VAL A 350 -51.22 -33.83 -27.48
C VAL A 350 -52.15 -34.59 -26.53
N ASN A 351 -53.33 -35.04 -27.01
CA ASN A 351 -54.22 -35.99 -26.32
C ASN A 351 -54.51 -35.72 -24.82
N ASN A 352 -54.89 -34.47 -24.49
CA ASN A 352 -55.34 -34.00 -23.17
C ASN A 352 -54.28 -34.07 -22.04
N HIS A 353 -52.99 -34.13 -22.40
CA HIS A 353 -51.91 -33.97 -21.43
C HIS A 353 -51.71 -32.49 -21.07
N THR A 354 -51.44 -32.18 -19.80
CA THR A 354 -51.15 -30.81 -19.32
C THR A 354 -49.69 -30.40 -19.47
N SER A 355 -48.84 -31.31 -19.95
CA SER A 355 -47.41 -31.14 -20.12
C SER A 355 -46.97 -31.65 -21.49
N VAL A 356 -45.97 -31.02 -22.10
CA VAL A 356 -45.44 -31.41 -23.42
C VAL A 356 -44.71 -32.75 -23.35
N TRP A 357 -44.69 -33.51 -24.44
CA TRP A 357 -43.87 -34.72 -24.57
C TRP A 357 -42.37 -34.39 -24.40
N GLY A 358 -41.69 -35.10 -23.50
CA GLY A 358 -40.29 -34.81 -23.15
C GLY A 358 -40.13 -33.89 -21.94
N SER A 359 -41.23 -33.50 -21.29
CA SER A 359 -41.22 -32.80 -20.00
C SER A 359 -40.75 -33.68 -18.83
N TRP A 360 -40.71 -35.00 -19.01
CA TRP A 360 -40.24 -35.95 -18.02
C TRP A 360 -39.29 -36.96 -18.64
N TRP A 361 -38.26 -37.37 -17.90
CA TRP A 361 -37.22 -38.30 -18.34
C TRP A 361 -36.94 -39.30 -17.24
N PHE A 362 -37.02 -40.59 -17.56
CA PHE A 362 -36.65 -41.66 -16.64
C PHE A 362 -36.09 -42.86 -17.41
N ASN A 363 -34.97 -43.39 -16.93
CA ASN A 363 -34.32 -44.61 -17.42
C ASN A 363 -34.18 -44.68 -18.96
N PHE A 364 -33.50 -43.67 -19.52
CA PHE A 364 -33.24 -43.48 -20.95
C PHE A 364 -34.48 -43.32 -21.86
N LYS A 365 -35.65 -43.00 -21.29
CA LYS A 365 -36.89 -42.75 -22.04
C LYS A 365 -37.52 -41.42 -21.66
N TRP A 366 -38.01 -40.70 -22.67
CA TRP A 366 -38.79 -39.49 -22.52
C TRP A 366 -40.27 -39.83 -22.29
N GLY A 367 -40.94 -39.02 -21.50
CA GLY A 367 -42.36 -39.14 -21.21
C GLY A 367 -43.03 -37.80 -20.90
N PHE A 368 -44.28 -37.89 -20.43
CA PHE A 368 -45.08 -36.74 -20.00
C PHE A 368 -44.99 -36.54 -18.48
N ALA A 369 -44.71 -35.32 -18.01
CA ALA A 369 -44.65 -34.98 -16.59
C ALA A 369 -45.99 -35.05 -15.86
N CYS A 370 -47.12 -34.87 -16.56
CA CYS A 370 -48.45 -34.97 -15.96
C CYS A 370 -48.75 -36.36 -15.37
N CYS A 371 -48.19 -37.41 -15.98
CA CYS A 371 -48.76 -38.75 -15.90
C CYS A 371 -47.70 -39.87 -15.88
N HIS A 372 -46.42 -39.52 -16.07
CA HIS A 372 -45.27 -40.43 -16.21
C HIS A 372 -45.42 -41.51 -17.30
N SER A 373 -46.27 -41.27 -18.30
CA SER A 373 -46.38 -42.14 -19.48
C SER A 373 -45.18 -41.95 -20.40
N THR A 374 -44.57 -43.06 -20.80
CA THR A 374 -43.44 -43.12 -21.76
C THR A 374 -43.88 -43.42 -23.19
N VAL A 375 -45.16 -43.18 -23.53
CA VAL A 375 -45.72 -43.39 -24.88
C VAL A 375 -46.25 -42.08 -25.48
N LYS A 376 -45.68 -41.66 -26.64
CA LYS A 376 -45.81 -40.29 -27.22
C LYS A 376 -47.22 -39.81 -27.58
N ASN A 377 -48.18 -40.71 -27.79
CA ASN A 377 -49.55 -40.37 -28.17
C ASN A 377 -50.61 -41.06 -27.28
N SER A 378 -50.26 -41.51 -26.07
CA SER A 378 -51.27 -42.05 -25.16
C SER A 378 -52.24 -40.95 -24.70
N TYR A 379 -53.43 -41.31 -24.26
CA TYR A 379 -54.28 -40.36 -23.53
C TYR A 379 -53.70 -40.10 -22.14
N CYS A 380 -53.97 -38.91 -21.60
CA CYS A 380 -53.58 -38.50 -20.26
C CYS A 380 -54.32 -39.35 -19.21
N THR A 381 -53.56 -40.05 -18.36
CA THR A 381 -54.08 -40.84 -17.23
C THR A 381 -54.12 -40.04 -15.92
N GLY A 382 -53.76 -38.74 -15.96
CA GLY A 382 -53.74 -37.86 -14.79
C GLY A 382 -52.85 -38.36 -13.65
N GLU A 383 -53.21 -37.99 -12.42
CA GLU A 383 -52.50 -38.33 -11.18
C GLU A 383 -52.53 -39.83 -10.88
N GLU A 384 -53.59 -40.54 -11.30
CA GLU A 384 -53.68 -42.00 -11.20
C GLU A 384 -52.54 -42.70 -11.97
N GLY A 385 -52.11 -42.12 -13.10
CA GLY A 385 -50.95 -42.61 -13.85
C GLY A 385 -49.64 -42.52 -13.07
N LYS A 386 -49.45 -41.45 -12.29
CA LYS A 386 -48.28 -41.30 -11.43
C LYS A 386 -48.30 -42.30 -10.29
N GLN A 387 -49.44 -42.47 -9.63
CA GLN A 387 -49.58 -43.44 -8.54
C GLN A 387 -49.40 -44.87 -9.03
N ALA A 388 -49.99 -45.23 -10.19
CA ALA A 388 -49.79 -46.54 -10.81
C ALA A 388 -48.33 -46.77 -11.21
N TRP A 389 -47.64 -45.74 -11.70
CA TRP A 389 -46.23 -45.82 -12.04
C TRP A 389 -45.35 -45.96 -10.79
N GLU A 390 -45.59 -45.18 -9.73
CA GLU A 390 -44.88 -45.31 -8.46
C GLU A 390 -45.14 -46.66 -7.81
N ALA A 391 -46.37 -47.18 -7.87
CA ALA A 391 -46.69 -48.52 -7.40
C ALA A 391 -45.96 -49.59 -8.23
N ALA A 392 -45.93 -49.46 -9.56
CA ALA A 392 -45.19 -50.38 -10.42
C ALA A 392 -43.67 -50.32 -10.19
N GLU A 393 -43.13 -49.14 -9.88
CA GLU A 393 -41.72 -48.97 -9.56
C GLU A 393 -41.40 -49.48 -8.15
N ARG A 394 -42.28 -49.28 -7.15
CA ARG A 394 -42.16 -49.92 -5.83
C ARG A 394 -42.19 -51.45 -5.92
N GLN A 395 -43.04 -51.99 -6.79
CA GLN A 395 -43.08 -53.44 -7.07
C GLN A 395 -41.80 -53.93 -7.78
N LYS A 396 -41.22 -53.13 -8.68
CA LYS A 396 -39.92 -53.43 -9.30
C LYS A 396 -38.74 -53.31 -8.34
N MET A 397 -38.78 -52.34 -7.42
CA MET A 397 -37.75 -52.09 -6.42
C MET A 397 -37.88 -53.02 -5.20
N GLY A 398 -38.92 -53.87 -5.15
CA GLY A 398 -39.03 -54.98 -4.20
C GLY A 398 -39.53 -54.60 -2.81
N ASP A 399 -40.28 -53.51 -2.67
CA ASP A 399 -40.79 -53.03 -1.37
C ASP A 399 -42.17 -53.61 -1.05
N GLY A 400 -42.20 -54.90 -0.66
CA GLY A 400 -43.43 -55.68 -0.43
C GLY A 400 -43.28 -56.92 0.47
N LEU A 401 -42.27 -56.93 1.35
CA LEU A 401 -42.04 -57.99 2.35
C LEU A 401 -41.94 -57.38 3.75
N ASN A 402 -43.09 -57.02 4.35
CA ASN A 402 -43.44 -57.05 5.79
C ASN A 402 -44.67 -56.16 6.06
N GLY A 403 -45.64 -56.67 6.84
CA GLY A 403 -47.00 -56.11 6.93
C GLY A 403 -47.31 -55.16 8.09
N ALA A 404 -48.15 -54.15 7.78
CA ALA A 404 -49.14 -53.39 8.58
C ALA A 404 -48.69 -52.54 9.81
N PRO A 405 -49.47 -51.48 10.19
CA PRO A 405 -50.14 -50.43 9.41
C PRO A 405 -49.69 -49.00 9.82
N GLU A 406 -50.27 -48.00 9.14
CA GLU A 406 -50.02 -46.55 9.15
C GLU A 406 -50.06 -45.85 10.54
N GLU A 407 -49.25 -44.79 10.71
CA GLU A 407 -49.69 -43.49 11.25
C GLU A 407 -48.65 -42.39 10.95
N ASN A 408 -49.14 -41.33 10.28
CA ASN A 408 -48.79 -39.89 10.24
C ASN A 408 -47.56 -39.43 11.09
N HIS A 409 -46.71 -38.49 10.68
CA HIS A 409 -46.96 -37.24 9.95
C HIS A 409 -45.61 -36.62 9.51
N ASP A 410 -45.66 -35.84 8.43
CA ASP A 410 -44.75 -34.75 7.98
C ASP A 410 -43.84 -34.16 9.07
N GLU A 411 -42.62 -33.72 8.85
CA GLU A 411 -41.75 -33.41 7.71
C GLU A 411 -40.37 -33.27 8.39
N ILE A 412 -39.26 -33.56 7.73
CA ILE A 412 -38.31 -32.54 7.28
C ILE A 412 -37.05 -33.34 6.91
N HIS A 413 -36.59 -33.16 5.66
CA HIS A 413 -35.20 -33.03 5.20
C HIS A 413 -34.15 -34.08 5.69
N GLU A 414 -33.07 -34.39 5.01
CA GLU A 414 -32.38 -33.93 3.80
C GLU A 414 -31.27 -34.97 3.64
N GLU A 415 -30.68 -34.98 2.44
CA GLU A 415 -29.25 -35.21 2.21
C GLU A 415 -28.65 -36.56 2.63
N THR A 416 -28.05 -37.25 1.66
CA THR A 416 -26.65 -37.69 1.80
C THR A 416 -26.08 -38.15 0.47
N GLU A 417 -25.08 -37.39 0.03
CA GLU A 417 -24.04 -37.85 -0.89
C GLU A 417 -23.30 -39.07 -0.32
N ILE A 418 -23.03 -40.06 -1.18
CA ILE A 418 -21.88 -40.98 -1.07
C ILE A 418 -20.99 -40.60 -2.26
N LYS A 419 -20.01 -39.70 -2.13
CA LYS A 419 -18.67 -39.85 -1.51
C LYS A 419 -17.85 -41.00 -2.11
N ASN A 420 -16.94 -40.61 -3.02
CA ASN A 420 -15.52 -40.95 -2.94
C ASN A 420 -14.79 -39.59 -2.76
N ASP A 421 -13.98 -39.29 -1.75
CA ASP A 421 -13.41 -40.03 -0.62
C ASP A 421 -13.19 -38.99 0.52
N ASN A 422 -13.74 -39.09 1.74
CA ASN A 422 -13.47 -39.96 2.90
C ASN A 422 -12.51 -39.31 3.94
N GLU A 423 -13.07 -38.67 4.99
CA GLU A 423 -12.73 -38.84 6.44
C GLU A 423 -13.37 -37.77 7.37
N LYS A 424 -14.12 -38.25 8.39
CA LYS A 424 -14.41 -37.78 9.78
C LYS A 424 -14.98 -36.36 10.14
N GLN A 425 -16.19 -36.39 10.74
CA GLN A 425 -16.71 -35.79 12.02
C GLN A 425 -16.51 -34.26 12.28
N GLN A 426 -17.42 -33.42 12.79
CA GLN A 426 -18.70 -33.50 13.53
C GLN A 426 -19.37 -32.08 13.62
N ASP A 427 -20.71 -32.04 13.60
CA ASP A 427 -21.70 -31.23 14.35
C ASP A 427 -21.79 -29.66 14.33
N GLY A 428 -22.87 -29.15 13.68
CA GLY A 428 -23.91 -28.18 14.13
C GLY A 428 -23.60 -26.68 14.44
N PRO A 429 -24.61 -25.77 14.59
CA PRO A 429 -25.94 -25.67 13.97
C PRO A 429 -26.35 -24.26 13.42
N SER A 430 -27.13 -24.27 12.32
CA SER A 430 -28.37 -23.54 11.97
C SER A 430 -28.63 -22.01 12.14
N LYS A 431 -29.16 -21.44 11.03
CA LYS A 431 -30.32 -20.51 10.83
C LYS A 431 -30.14 -18.96 10.69
N THR A 432 -30.52 -18.53 9.48
CA THR A 432 -31.30 -17.34 9.04
C THR A 432 -30.71 -15.92 9.04
N ALA A 433 -30.67 -15.29 7.86
CA ALA A 433 -31.26 -13.97 7.53
C ALA A 433 -30.90 -13.62 6.07
N SER A 434 -31.86 -13.63 5.14
CA SER A 434 -32.61 -12.47 4.66
C SER A 434 -31.75 -11.34 4.07
N LYS A 435 -31.93 -11.15 2.75
CA LYS A 435 -31.38 -10.04 1.98
C LYS A 435 -31.98 -8.73 2.49
N ARG A 436 -31.12 -7.84 2.99
CA ARG A 436 -31.48 -6.50 3.45
C ARG A 436 -31.81 -5.57 2.29
N THR A 437 -32.76 -4.68 2.52
CA THR A 437 -33.41 -3.79 1.56
C THR A 437 -32.67 -2.45 1.40
N ARG A 438 -32.96 -1.75 0.30
CA ARG A 438 -32.29 -0.51 -0.15
C ARG A 438 -32.30 0.65 0.87
N GLU A 439 -33.16 0.61 1.89
CA GLU A 439 -33.23 1.62 2.94
C GLU A 439 -32.18 1.43 4.06
N GLU A 440 -31.62 0.23 4.25
CA GLU A 440 -30.53 -0.02 5.21
C GLU A 440 -29.13 0.28 4.63
N MET A 441 -29.03 0.61 3.34
CA MET A 441 -27.81 1.15 2.70
C MET A 441 -27.70 2.69 2.77
N MET A 442 -28.70 3.37 3.34
CA MET A 442 -28.75 4.84 3.41
C MET A 442 -28.62 5.40 4.84
N ASN A 443 -28.48 4.55 5.85
CA ASN A 443 -28.10 4.96 7.21
C ASN A 443 -26.66 4.51 7.48
N GLY A 444 -25.79 5.48 7.78
CA GLY A 444 -24.38 5.24 8.10
C GLY A 444 -24.19 4.50 9.43
N ILE A 445 -23.04 3.85 9.54
CA ILE A 445 -22.61 3.09 10.71
C ILE A 445 -22.55 4.01 11.93
N THR A 446 -23.19 3.62 13.04
CA THR A 446 -23.14 4.38 14.29
C THR A 446 -21.86 4.05 15.08
N GLU A 447 -21.36 5.01 15.86
CA GLU A 447 -20.10 4.88 16.63
C GLU A 447 -20.15 3.69 17.62
N ALA A 448 -21.32 3.43 18.20
CA ALA A 448 -21.54 2.31 19.11
C ALA A 448 -21.33 0.93 18.44
N GLU A 449 -21.75 0.77 17.18
CA GLU A 449 -21.56 -0.49 16.43
C GLU A 449 -20.09 -0.69 16.00
N MET A 450 -19.35 0.40 15.74
CA MET A 450 -17.91 0.33 15.47
C MET A 450 -17.10 -0.03 16.72
N ASP A 451 -17.51 0.43 17.89
CA ASP A 451 -16.84 0.09 19.14
C ASP A 451 -17.12 -1.34 19.59
N GLU A 452 -18.33 -1.86 19.36
CA GLU A 452 -18.61 -3.29 19.55
C GLU A 452 -17.83 -4.18 18.56
N TYR A 453 -17.67 -3.73 17.32
CA TYR A 453 -16.83 -4.42 16.33
C TYR A 453 -15.34 -4.40 16.73
N ARG A 454 -14.83 -3.26 17.23
CA ARG A 454 -13.46 -3.16 17.76
C ARG A 454 -13.26 -4.08 18.96
N ARG A 455 -14.20 -4.09 19.91
CA ARG A 455 -14.16 -4.97 21.10
C ARG A 455 -14.21 -6.45 20.76
N LYS A 456 -15.06 -6.87 19.81
CA LYS A 456 -15.11 -8.29 19.37
C LYS A 456 -13.85 -8.69 18.60
N ARG A 457 -13.25 -7.77 17.85
CA ARG A 457 -12.02 -8.04 17.10
C ARG A 457 -10.79 -8.12 18.01
N THR A 458 -10.72 -7.31 19.06
CA THR A 458 -9.65 -7.42 20.07
C THR A 458 -9.79 -8.69 20.91
N ALA A 459 -11.01 -9.05 21.32
CA ALA A 459 -11.26 -10.25 22.11
C ALA A 459 -11.00 -11.59 21.36
N THR A 460 -11.06 -11.58 20.02
CA THR A 460 -10.77 -12.78 19.19
C THR A 460 -9.29 -12.94 18.85
N HIS A 461 -8.49 -11.87 18.97
CA HIS A 461 -7.04 -11.89 18.72
C HIS A 461 -6.20 -11.93 20.01
N ASP A 462 -6.83 -11.93 21.19
CA ASP A 462 -6.16 -12.06 22.47
C ASP A 462 -5.85 -13.53 22.83
N PRO A 463 -4.57 -13.94 22.94
CA PRO A 463 -4.20 -15.30 23.31
C PRO A 463 -4.56 -15.69 24.76
N MET A 464 -4.97 -14.75 25.63
CA MET A 464 -5.41 -15.04 27.01
C MET A 464 -6.91 -15.36 27.16
N ALA A 465 -7.74 -15.11 26.14
CA ALA A 465 -9.19 -15.34 26.22
C ALA A 465 -9.58 -16.82 26.47
N LYS A 466 -8.69 -17.76 26.16
CA LYS A 466 -8.86 -19.20 26.45
C LYS A 466 -8.44 -19.63 27.86
N LEU A 467 -7.82 -18.75 28.64
CA LEU A 467 -7.24 -19.05 29.95
C LEU A 467 -8.06 -18.50 31.13
N LEU A 468 -9.08 -17.68 30.85
CA LEU A 468 -10.08 -17.28 31.84
C LEU A 468 -11.04 -18.45 32.07
N GLY A 469 -10.77 -19.22 33.13
CA GLY A 469 -11.66 -20.25 33.65
C GLY A 469 -13.03 -19.65 34.01
N LYS A 470 -14.10 -20.36 33.64
CA LYS A 470 -15.44 -20.10 34.17
C LYS A 470 -15.50 -20.73 35.56
N ASP A 471 -15.15 -19.96 36.58
CA ASP A 471 -15.30 -20.40 37.96
C ASP A 471 -16.77 -20.21 38.39
N ASP A 472 -17.50 -21.32 38.42
CA ASP A 472 -18.74 -21.47 39.16
C ASP A 472 -18.42 -21.39 40.67
N VAL A 473 -18.93 -20.36 41.36
CA VAL A 473 -18.99 -20.35 42.82
C VAL A 473 -20.42 -20.09 43.27
N LEU A 474 -21.02 -21.18 43.75
CA LEU A 474 -22.18 -21.22 44.63
C LEU A 474 -22.01 -20.28 45.83
N VAL A 475 -23.01 -19.44 46.08
CA VAL A 475 -23.27 -18.90 47.42
C VAL A 475 -24.72 -19.22 47.77
N ASP A 476 -24.87 -20.15 48.70
CA ASP A 476 -26.13 -20.46 49.37
C ASP A 476 -26.29 -19.59 50.64
N MET A 477 -27.55 -19.26 50.92
CA MET A 477 -28.15 -18.83 52.19
C MET A 477 -27.98 -17.38 52.68
N LYS A 478 -29.07 -16.61 52.49
CA LYS A 478 -29.99 -16.32 53.60
C LYS A 478 -31.44 -16.30 53.14
#